data_AF-A0A7X7R189-F1
#
_entry.id   AF-A0A7X7R189-F1
#
_cell.length_a   1.000
_cell.length_b   1.000
_cell.length_c   1.000
_cell.angle_alpha   90.00
_cell.angle_beta   90.00
_cell.angle_gamma   90.00
#
_symmetry.space_group_name_H-M   'P 1'
#
loop_
_entity.id
_entity.type
_entity.pdbx_description
1 polymer ?
#
loop_
_entity_poly.entity_id
_entity_poly.type
_entity_poly.pdbx_seq_one_letter_code
_entity_poly.pdbx_strand_id
1 'polypeptide(L)'
;MNSNKLKTYNNPAPGRILISEPSLKDFYFSRSVVLLAEHTTEEGAQGLIINKPLNIKLNEIVKDFPKTDFPVFLGGPVHPDRLFYLHTLGERIPGSELIYDNLYWGGDIQKLIDLIELKLVNTEQVRFFIGYSGWSPNQLENELSQKSWIISNATKSSIMESEPEKLWSNMIRLLGNDYAIWANYPADPILN
;
A
#
# COMPACT_ATOMS: atom_id res chain seq x y z
N MET A 1 5.81 15.23 -26.74
CA MET A 1 5.72 15.26 -25.26
C MET A 1 5.25 13.88 -24.83
N ASN A 2 6.17 13.02 -24.40
CA ASN A 2 5.83 11.64 -24.01
C ASN A 2 5.00 11.67 -22.74
N SER A 3 3.70 11.40 -22.89
CA SER A 3 2.79 11.23 -21.76
C SER A 3 3.20 9.96 -21.01
N ASN A 4 3.82 10.10 -19.83
CA ASN A 4 4.01 9.02 -18.86
C ASN A 4 2.65 8.58 -18.30
N LYS A 5 1.82 7.95 -19.14
CA LYS A 5 0.54 7.39 -18.70
C LYS A 5 0.79 6.13 -17.87
N LEU A 6 0.13 6.03 -16.73
CA LEU A 6 0.10 4.79 -15.94
C LEU A 6 -0.61 3.71 -16.76
N LYS A 7 0.02 2.53 -16.88
CA LYS A 7 -0.59 1.38 -17.57
C LYS A 7 -1.61 0.72 -16.66
N THR A 8 -2.79 0.42 -17.19
CA THR A 8 -3.82 -0.33 -16.48
C THR A 8 -3.77 -1.81 -16.83
N TYR A 9 -4.21 -2.65 -15.90
CA TYR A 9 -4.28 -4.09 -16.07
C TYR A 9 -5.67 -4.62 -15.71
N ASN A 10 -6.00 -5.82 -16.19
CA ASN A 10 -7.31 -6.44 -15.93
C ASN A 10 -7.29 -7.50 -14.83
N ASN A 11 -6.11 -7.99 -14.44
CA ASN A 11 -5.99 -9.08 -13.47
C ASN A 11 -5.33 -8.58 -12.18
N PRO A 12 -5.76 -9.01 -11.00
CA PRO A 12 -4.97 -8.84 -9.77
C PRO A 12 -3.75 -9.79 -9.77
N ALA A 13 -2.67 -9.37 -9.11
CA ALA A 13 -1.47 -10.18 -8.87
C ALA A 13 -0.58 -9.49 -7.81
N PRO A 14 0.29 -10.23 -7.10
CA PRO A 14 1.34 -9.64 -6.27
C PRO A 14 2.14 -8.56 -7.01
N GLY A 15 2.41 -7.45 -6.32
CA GLY A 15 3.14 -6.30 -6.87
C GLY A 15 2.28 -5.33 -7.69
N ARG A 16 1.00 -5.66 -7.94
CA ARG A 16 0.05 -4.70 -8.50
C ARG A 16 -0.50 -3.82 -7.41
N ILE A 17 -0.95 -2.64 -7.82
CA ILE A 17 -1.68 -1.72 -6.96
C ILE A 17 -3.14 -1.62 -7.40
N LEU A 18 -4.02 -1.52 -6.42
CA LEU A 18 -5.42 -1.20 -6.57
C LEU A 18 -5.61 0.26 -6.21
N ILE A 19 -6.12 1.05 -7.15
CA ILE A 19 -6.43 2.46 -6.97
C ILE A 19 -7.95 2.56 -6.82
N SER A 20 -8.40 3.00 -5.66
CA SER A 20 -9.84 3.10 -5.38
C SER A 20 -10.53 4.13 -6.27
N GLU A 21 -11.77 3.84 -6.62
CA GLU A 21 -12.69 4.79 -7.23
C GLU A 21 -13.04 5.93 -6.22
N PRO A 22 -13.14 7.20 -6.64
CA PRO A 22 -13.34 8.34 -5.73
C PRO A 22 -14.60 8.25 -4.89
N SER A 23 -15.68 7.71 -5.45
CA SER A 23 -16.97 7.59 -4.79
C SER A 23 -17.10 6.35 -3.91
N LEU A 24 -16.04 5.55 -3.76
CA LEU A 24 -15.99 4.41 -2.85
C LEU A 24 -16.22 4.89 -1.41
N LYS A 25 -17.44 4.66 -0.91
CA LYS A 25 -17.91 5.06 0.43
C LYS A 25 -17.51 4.03 1.48
N ASP A 26 -16.22 3.73 1.54
CA ASP A 26 -15.64 2.91 2.59
C ASP A 26 -14.67 3.73 3.43
N PHE A 27 -14.77 3.63 4.76
CA PHE A 27 -13.96 4.40 5.69
C PHE A 27 -12.46 4.14 5.52
N TYR A 28 -12.07 2.88 5.33
CA TYR A 28 -10.68 2.47 5.16
C TYR A 28 -10.20 2.66 3.72
N PHE A 29 -11.06 2.44 2.73
CA PHE A 29 -10.64 2.37 1.33
C PHE A 29 -10.93 3.61 0.48
N SER A 30 -11.71 4.58 0.98
CA SER A 30 -11.90 5.85 0.26
C SER A 30 -10.54 6.51 -0.01
N ARG A 31 -10.30 6.86 -1.28
CA ARG A 31 -9.04 7.43 -1.81
C ARG A 31 -7.79 6.64 -1.39
N SER A 32 -7.92 5.34 -1.25
CA SER A 32 -6.80 4.44 -0.97
C SER A 32 -6.09 3.98 -2.25
N VAL A 33 -4.80 3.70 -2.08
CA VAL A 33 -3.99 2.89 -3.00
C VAL A 33 -3.53 1.68 -2.20
N VAL A 34 -3.88 0.48 -2.65
CA VAL A 34 -3.54 -0.77 -1.98
C VAL A 34 -2.51 -1.53 -2.79
N LEU A 35 -1.38 -1.89 -2.20
CA LEU A 35 -0.43 -2.82 -2.80
C LEU A 35 -0.89 -4.25 -2.52
N LEU A 36 -1.08 -5.05 -3.57
CA LEU A 36 -1.31 -6.49 -3.44
C LEU A 36 0.01 -7.21 -3.14
N ALA A 37 0.03 -7.98 -2.07
CA ALA A 37 1.16 -8.82 -1.70
C ALA A 37 0.92 -10.29 -2.05
N GLU A 38 -0.31 -10.74 -1.90
CA GLU A 38 -0.73 -12.10 -2.24
C GLU A 38 -2.04 -12.06 -3.01
N HIS A 39 -2.20 -13.02 -3.93
CA HIS A 39 -3.47 -13.26 -4.60
C HIS A 39 -3.50 -14.70 -5.13
N THR A 40 -4.45 -15.49 -4.64
CA THR A 40 -4.73 -16.86 -5.10
C THR A 40 -6.23 -17.08 -5.20
N THR A 41 -6.66 -18.00 -6.08
CA THR A 41 -8.08 -18.32 -6.25
C THR A 41 -8.68 -18.98 -5.00
N GLU A 42 -7.87 -19.69 -4.21
CA GLU A 42 -8.33 -20.48 -3.06
C GLU A 42 -8.38 -19.69 -1.76
N GLU A 43 -7.40 -18.81 -1.52
CA GLU A 43 -7.28 -18.04 -0.28
C GLU A 43 -7.74 -16.59 -0.43
N GLY A 44 -7.92 -16.11 -1.66
CA GLY A 44 -8.32 -14.74 -1.96
C GLY A 44 -7.11 -13.81 -2.13
N ALA A 45 -7.19 -12.59 -1.62
CA ALA A 45 -6.14 -11.59 -1.79
C ALA A 45 -5.73 -10.94 -0.47
N GLN A 46 -4.47 -10.56 -0.35
CA GLN A 46 -3.96 -9.74 0.76
C GLN A 46 -3.16 -8.57 0.23
N GLY A 47 -3.29 -7.43 0.90
CA GLY A 47 -2.58 -6.21 0.54
C GLY A 47 -2.50 -5.18 1.66
N LEU A 48 -1.78 -4.09 1.38
CA LEU A 48 -1.55 -3.00 2.32
C LEU A 48 -1.93 -1.67 1.68
N ILE A 49 -2.73 -0.87 2.37
CA ILE A 49 -2.96 0.53 1.98
C ILE A 49 -1.62 1.28 2.15
N ILE A 50 -1.07 1.81 1.06
CA ILE A 50 0.27 2.42 1.03
C ILE A 50 0.27 3.95 1.18
N ASN A 51 -0.91 4.56 1.24
CA ASN A 51 -1.08 6.00 1.11
C ASN A 51 -1.78 6.70 2.29
N LYS A 52 -1.99 5.99 3.41
CA LYS A 52 -2.64 6.50 4.62
C LYS A 52 -1.67 6.48 5.82
N PRO A 53 -0.81 7.52 5.99
CA PRO A 53 0.07 7.60 7.14
C PRO A 53 -0.73 7.78 8.44
N LEU A 54 -0.19 7.29 9.54
CA LEU A 54 -0.72 7.44 10.88
C LEU A 54 0.21 8.32 11.70
N ASN A 55 -0.36 9.19 12.54
CA ASN A 55 0.40 10.04 13.46
C ASN A 55 0.70 9.29 14.76
N ILE A 56 1.41 8.17 14.67
CA ILE A 56 1.81 7.30 15.79
C ILE A 56 3.29 6.90 15.61
N LYS A 57 3.98 6.65 16.72
CA LYS A 57 5.38 6.19 16.68
C LYS A 57 5.45 4.67 16.87
N LEU A 58 6.40 4.01 16.19
CA LEU A 58 6.55 2.55 16.28
C LEU A 58 6.76 2.05 17.72
N ASN A 59 7.54 2.77 18.50
CA ASN A 59 7.81 2.44 19.90
C ASN A 59 6.60 2.64 20.83
N GLU A 60 5.50 3.22 20.34
CA GLU A 60 4.21 3.27 21.06
C GLU A 60 3.36 2.02 20.80
N ILE A 61 3.65 1.30 19.70
CA ILE A 61 2.89 0.13 19.23
C ILE A 61 3.63 -1.15 19.61
N VAL A 62 4.92 -1.21 19.29
CA VAL A 62 5.77 -2.36 19.56
C VAL A 62 6.68 -2.03 20.73
N LYS A 63 6.48 -2.77 21.82
CA LYS A 63 7.31 -2.67 23.00
C LYS A 63 8.76 -2.97 22.63
N ASP A 64 9.68 -2.20 23.21
CA ASP A 64 11.13 -2.33 23.01
C ASP A 64 11.61 -2.01 21.57
N PHE A 65 10.74 -1.46 20.70
CA PHE A 65 11.16 -0.94 19.41
C PHE A 65 11.98 0.36 19.61
N PRO A 66 13.10 0.54 18.89
CA PRO A 66 13.94 1.72 19.04
C PRO A 66 13.18 3.00 18.66
N LYS A 67 13.51 4.10 19.34
CA LYS A 67 12.99 5.41 18.94
C LYS A 67 13.48 5.74 17.53
N THR A 68 12.55 5.97 16.62
CA THR A 68 12.86 6.18 15.23
C THR A 68 11.81 7.01 14.51
N ASP A 69 12.15 7.50 13.33
CA ASP A 69 11.31 8.35 12.48
C ASP A 69 10.73 7.60 11.29
N PHE A 70 10.78 6.27 11.28
CA PHE A 70 10.07 5.48 10.29
C PHE A 70 8.56 5.73 10.38
N PRO A 71 7.92 6.12 9.28
CA PRO A 71 6.49 6.37 9.27
C PRO A 71 5.71 5.05 9.40
N VAL A 72 4.58 5.13 10.12
CA VAL A 72 3.61 4.04 10.26
C VAL A 72 2.39 4.37 9.41
N PHE A 73 1.85 3.37 8.73
CA PHE A 73 0.69 3.49 7.86
C PHE A 73 -0.45 2.62 8.36
N LEU A 74 -1.68 3.00 8.02
CA LEU A 74 -2.81 2.09 8.09
C LEU A 74 -2.69 1.11 6.91
N GLY A 75 -2.52 -0.18 7.17
CA GLY A 75 -2.46 -1.20 6.11
C GLY A 75 -3.84 -1.77 5.74
N GLY A 76 -4.80 -1.74 6.66
CA GLY A 76 -6.20 -2.11 6.42
C GLY A 76 -6.94 -2.47 7.72
N PRO A 77 -8.22 -2.88 7.60
CA PRO A 77 -9.08 -3.14 8.77
C PRO A 77 -8.81 -4.48 9.46
N VAL A 78 -8.11 -5.41 8.81
CA VAL A 78 -7.91 -6.77 9.32
C VAL A 78 -6.68 -6.80 10.22
N HIS A 79 -6.79 -7.43 11.40
CA HIS A 79 -5.72 -7.51 12.40
C HIS A 79 -5.08 -6.15 12.75
N PRO A 80 -5.87 -5.16 13.22
CA PRO A 80 -5.40 -3.80 13.51
C PRO A 80 -4.42 -3.72 14.70
N ASP A 81 -4.15 -4.84 15.35
CA ASP A 81 -3.19 -5.04 16.42
C ASP A 81 -1.82 -5.57 15.93
N ARG A 82 -1.72 -5.96 14.65
CA ARG A 82 -0.51 -6.55 14.07
C ARG A 82 0.27 -5.53 13.24
N LEU A 83 1.60 -5.58 13.41
CA LEU A 83 2.55 -4.82 12.62
C LEU A 83 2.97 -5.63 11.38
N PHE A 84 2.85 -5.02 10.22
CA PHE A 84 3.40 -5.49 8.95
C PHE A 84 4.47 -4.52 8.46
N TYR A 85 5.36 -4.97 7.60
CA TYR A 85 6.36 -4.10 7.00
C TYR A 85 6.75 -4.57 5.60
N LEU A 86 7.05 -3.57 4.75
CA LEU A 86 7.62 -3.75 3.43
C LEU A 86 9.05 -3.24 3.44
N HIS A 87 9.95 -3.90 2.72
CA HIS A 87 11.33 -3.45 2.62
C HIS A 87 12.02 -3.81 1.30
N THR A 88 13.15 -3.17 1.01
CA THR A 88 14.01 -3.49 -0.15
C THR A 88 15.38 -4.00 0.26
N LEU A 89 15.44 -4.75 1.36
CA LEU A 89 16.70 -5.24 1.96
C LEU A 89 17.06 -6.67 1.51
N GLY A 90 16.13 -7.37 0.85
CA GLY A 90 16.31 -8.73 0.36
C GLY A 90 16.83 -9.68 1.45
N GLU A 91 17.86 -10.45 1.11
CA GLU A 91 18.45 -11.49 1.96
C GLU A 91 19.05 -10.95 3.28
N ARG A 92 19.24 -9.63 3.43
CA ARG A 92 19.67 -9.04 4.71
C ARG A 92 18.65 -9.29 5.83
N ILE A 93 17.39 -9.53 5.48
CA ILE A 93 16.31 -9.93 6.37
C ILE A 93 15.92 -11.37 6.00
N PRO A 94 16.34 -12.38 6.79
CA PRO A 94 15.95 -13.77 6.55
C PRO A 94 14.43 -13.97 6.63
N GLY A 95 13.89 -14.92 5.86
CA GLY A 95 12.46 -15.24 5.86
C GLY A 95 11.56 -14.22 5.17
N SER A 96 12.13 -13.25 4.46
CA SER A 96 11.37 -12.26 3.69
C SER A 96 10.77 -12.89 2.43
N GLU A 97 9.54 -12.51 2.09
CA GLU A 97 8.85 -12.98 0.90
C GLU A 97 8.92 -11.93 -0.21
N LEU A 98 9.35 -12.33 -1.40
CA LEU A 98 9.45 -11.42 -2.54
C LEU A 98 8.05 -11.17 -3.12
N ILE A 99 7.61 -9.92 -3.10
CA ILE A 99 6.38 -9.49 -3.78
C ILE A 99 6.69 -9.21 -5.26
N TYR A 100 7.57 -8.23 -5.52
CA TYR A 100 7.88 -7.72 -6.86
C TYR A 100 9.10 -6.80 -6.86
N ASP A 101 9.96 -6.86 -7.88
CA ASP A 101 11.05 -5.91 -8.15
C ASP A 101 11.84 -5.46 -6.90
N ASN A 102 12.43 -6.43 -6.18
CA ASN A 102 13.21 -6.21 -4.96
C ASN A 102 12.41 -5.58 -3.79
N LEU A 103 11.08 -5.66 -3.82
CA LEU A 103 10.18 -5.36 -2.71
C LEU A 103 9.78 -6.65 -2.01
N TYR A 104 10.00 -6.68 -0.71
CA TYR A 104 9.75 -7.82 0.13
C TYR A 104 8.75 -7.50 1.23
N TRP A 105 7.99 -8.51 1.62
CA TRP A 105 7.07 -8.53 2.74
C TRP A 105 7.67 -9.33 3.89
N GLY A 106 7.55 -8.80 5.11
CA GLY A 106 7.83 -9.57 6.33
C GLY A 106 9.29 -10.00 6.46
N GLY A 107 9.51 -11.14 7.12
CA GLY A 107 10.82 -11.65 7.51
C GLY A 107 11.13 -11.48 8.99
N ASP A 108 12.39 -11.68 9.37
CA ASP A 108 12.87 -11.57 10.74
C ASP A 108 12.88 -10.11 11.23
N ILE A 109 11.87 -9.78 12.04
CA ILE A 109 11.71 -8.45 12.63
C ILE A 109 12.85 -8.08 13.59
N GLN A 110 13.44 -9.05 14.30
CA GLN A 110 14.55 -8.75 15.20
C GLN A 110 15.77 -8.32 14.38
N LYS A 111 16.03 -9.01 13.26
CA LYS A 111 17.11 -8.61 12.36
C LYS A 111 16.90 -7.22 11.79
N LEU A 112 15.66 -6.86 11.47
CA LEU A 112 15.32 -5.52 11.01
C LEU A 112 15.57 -4.46 12.10
N ILE A 113 15.14 -4.72 13.33
CA ILE A 113 15.39 -3.83 14.48
C ILE A 113 16.89 -3.59 14.66
N ASP A 114 17.70 -4.65 14.69
CA ASP A 114 19.16 -4.53 14.83
C ASP A 114 19.76 -3.61 13.76
N LEU A 115 19.31 -3.76 12.50
CA LEU A 115 19.78 -2.94 11.39
C LEU A 115 19.35 -1.47 11.51
N ILE A 116 18.16 -1.22 12.06
CA ILE A 116 17.65 0.13 12.34
C ILE A 116 18.48 0.79 13.45
N GLU A 117 18.75 0.07 14.55
CA GLU A 117 19.55 0.57 15.67
C GLU A 117 20.98 0.92 15.25
N LEU A 118 21.58 0.08 14.40
CA LEU A 118 22.90 0.32 13.80
C LEU A 118 22.89 1.41 12.71
N LYS A 119 21.72 2.00 12.39
CA LYS A 119 21.54 3.01 11.34
C LYS A 119 22.01 2.56 9.96
N LEU A 120 21.88 1.25 9.67
CA LEU A 120 22.24 0.63 8.39
C LEU A 120 21.08 0.56 7.40
N VAL A 121 19.96 1.18 7.76
CA VAL A 121 18.68 1.21 7.02
C VAL A 121 18.05 2.58 7.22
N ASN A 122 17.42 3.11 6.17
CA ASN A 122 16.73 4.39 6.18
C ASN A 122 15.25 4.24 5.80
N THR A 123 14.50 5.34 5.94
CA THR A 123 13.05 5.42 5.70
C THR A 123 12.62 5.18 4.26
N GLU A 124 13.54 5.22 3.29
CA GLU A 124 13.26 4.90 1.88
C GLU A 124 13.35 3.40 1.59
N GLN A 125 13.88 2.61 2.53
CA GLN A 125 14.09 1.18 2.38
C GLN A 125 13.08 0.33 3.14
N VAL A 126 12.35 0.91 4.10
CA VAL A 126 11.40 0.19 4.97
C VAL A 126 10.18 1.06 5.26
N ARG A 127 9.00 0.45 5.19
CA ARG A 127 7.74 1.09 5.57
C ARG A 127 6.94 0.15 6.47
N PHE A 128 6.35 0.70 7.52
CA PHE A 128 5.59 -0.06 8.51
C PHE A 128 4.09 0.19 8.39
N PHE A 129 3.30 -0.82 8.71
CA PHE A 129 1.86 -0.83 8.55
C PHE A 129 1.17 -1.49 9.74
N ILE A 130 -0.01 -0.99 10.08
CA ILE A 130 -0.88 -1.59 11.09
C ILE A 130 -2.10 -2.19 10.41
N GLY A 131 -2.30 -3.48 10.66
CA GLY A 131 -3.29 -4.28 9.96
C GLY A 131 -2.99 -4.45 8.47
N TYR A 132 -3.86 -5.19 7.80
CA TYR A 132 -3.82 -5.39 6.36
C TYR A 132 -5.23 -5.39 5.76
N SER A 133 -5.27 -5.35 4.44
CA SER A 133 -6.48 -5.41 3.63
C SER A 133 -6.62 -6.82 3.06
N GLY A 134 -7.68 -7.52 3.43
CA GLY A 134 -7.94 -8.88 2.99
C GLY A 134 -9.20 -8.97 2.14
N TRP A 135 -9.16 -9.80 1.12
CA TRP A 135 -10.30 -10.18 0.30
C TRP A 135 -10.51 -11.67 0.41
N SER A 136 -11.75 -12.08 0.68
CA SER A 136 -12.13 -13.49 0.59
C SER A 136 -12.06 -13.96 -0.88
N PRO A 137 -12.04 -15.29 -1.14
CA PRO A 137 -12.06 -15.82 -2.49
C PRO A 137 -13.16 -15.20 -3.36
N ASN A 138 -12.80 -14.80 -4.59
CA ASN A 138 -13.65 -14.13 -5.58
C ASN A 138 -14.15 -12.71 -5.21
N GLN A 139 -13.87 -12.21 -4.00
CA GLN A 139 -14.36 -10.89 -3.58
C GLN A 139 -13.70 -9.78 -4.39
N LEU A 140 -12.37 -9.84 -4.57
CA LEU A 140 -11.63 -8.82 -5.32
C LEU A 140 -12.08 -8.78 -6.78
N GLU A 141 -12.30 -9.94 -7.40
CA GLU A 141 -12.81 -10.06 -8.77
C GLU A 141 -14.20 -9.44 -8.91
N ASN A 142 -15.08 -9.65 -7.93
CA ASN A 142 -16.40 -9.03 -7.90
C ASN A 142 -16.29 -7.49 -7.78
N GLU A 143 -15.43 -6.98 -6.90
CA GLU A 143 -15.20 -5.53 -6.74
C GLU A 143 -14.60 -4.90 -8.00
N LEU A 144 -13.70 -5.61 -8.69
CA LEU A 144 -13.16 -5.20 -10.00
C LEU A 144 -14.26 -5.15 -11.07
N SER A 145 -15.18 -6.12 -11.09
CA SER A 145 -16.32 -6.13 -12.02
C SER A 145 -17.27 -4.94 -11.80
N GLN A 146 -17.36 -4.47 -10.55
CA GLN A 146 -18.13 -3.29 -10.16
C GLN A 146 -17.37 -1.97 -10.38
N LYS A 147 -16.13 -2.03 -10.89
CA LYS A 147 -15.25 -0.87 -11.12
C LYS A 147 -14.92 -0.09 -9.84
N SER A 148 -14.92 -0.76 -8.69
CA SER A 148 -14.49 -0.18 -7.41
C SER A 148 -12.98 0.08 -7.37
N TRP A 149 -12.22 -0.63 -8.20
CA TRP A 149 -10.76 -0.56 -8.27
C TRP A 149 -10.25 -0.44 -9.71
N ILE A 150 -9.17 0.33 -9.88
CA ILE A 150 -8.33 0.29 -11.07
C ILE A 150 -7.03 -0.40 -10.72
N ILE A 151 -6.61 -1.36 -11.55
CA ILE A 151 -5.34 -2.05 -11.35
C ILE A 151 -4.23 -1.36 -12.14
N SER A 152 -3.11 -1.09 -11.48
CA SER A 152 -1.88 -0.65 -12.12
C SER A 152 -0.66 -1.36 -11.53
N ASN A 153 0.53 -1.05 -12.05
CA ASN A 153 1.77 -1.57 -11.48
C ASN A 153 2.26 -0.69 -10.34
N ALA A 154 2.77 -1.32 -9.29
CA ALA A 154 3.56 -0.60 -8.32
C ALA A 154 4.89 -0.16 -8.95
N THR A 155 5.35 1.04 -8.57
CA THR A 155 6.76 1.40 -8.71
C THR A 155 7.34 1.56 -7.32
N LYS A 156 8.64 1.29 -7.15
CA LYS A 156 9.31 1.56 -5.86
C LYS A 156 9.07 3.00 -5.39
N SER A 157 9.13 3.97 -6.30
CA SER A 157 8.86 5.37 -6.01
C SER A 157 7.44 5.63 -5.50
N SER A 158 6.44 4.88 -5.98
CA SER A 158 5.06 4.98 -5.50
C SER A 158 4.87 4.38 -4.12
N ILE A 159 5.51 3.25 -3.84
CA ILE A 159 5.39 2.56 -2.54
C ILE A 159 6.16 3.29 -1.45
N MET A 160 7.34 3.81 -1.79
CA MET A 160 8.22 4.53 -0.88
C MET A 160 8.09 6.06 -1.03
N GLU A 161 6.96 6.55 -1.56
CA GLU A 161 6.76 7.98 -1.85
C GLU A 161 6.80 8.82 -0.56
N SER A 162 7.43 10.00 -0.65
CA SER A 162 7.56 10.94 0.45
C SER A 162 6.26 11.68 0.78
N GLU A 163 5.35 11.83 -0.18
CA GLU A 163 4.05 12.48 -0.02
C GLU A 163 2.88 11.48 -0.22
N PRO A 164 2.76 10.46 0.66
CA PRO A 164 1.83 9.35 0.45
C PRO A 164 0.37 9.81 0.31
N GLU A 165 -0.06 10.85 1.03
CA GLU A 165 -1.45 11.34 0.95
C GLU A 165 -1.82 11.85 -0.46
N LYS A 166 -0.83 12.30 -1.24
CA LYS A 166 -1.03 12.76 -2.63
C LYS A 166 -1.00 11.62 -3.64
N LEU A 167 -0.50 10.44 -3.27
CA LEU A 167 -0.28 9.29 -4.16
C LEU A 167 -1.54 8.96 -4.98
N TRP A 168 -2.70 8.85 -4.32
CA TRP A 168 -3.96 8.54 -5.01
C TRP A 168 -4.29 9.58 -6.09
N SER A 169 -4.24 10.88 -5.75
CA SER A 169 -4.53 11.96 -6.71
C SER A 169 -3.51 12.02 -7.85
N ASN A 170 -2.24 11.74 -7.56
CA ASN A 170 -1.16 11.65 -8.55
C ASN A 170 -1.45 10.51 -9.54
N MET A 171 -1.81 9.33 -9.03
CA MET A 171 -2.10 8.16 -9.85
C MET A 171 -3.32 8.37 -10.75
N ILE A 172 -4.41 8.91 -10.21
CA ILE A 172 -5.60 9.23 -11.01
C ILE A 172 -5.26 10.21 -12.15
N ARG A 173 -4.49 11.28 -11.87
CA ARG A 173 -4.03 12.21 -12.92
C ARG A 173 -3.20 11.52 -14.00
N LEU A 174 -2.34 10.59 -13.61
CA LEU A 174 -1.46 9.85 -14.53
C LEU A 174 -2.18 8.79 -15.36
N LEU A 175 -3.34 8.29 -14.91
CA LEU A 175 -4.21 7.44 -15.74
C LEU A 175 -4.81 8.20 -16.92
N GLY A 176 -4.92 9.53 -16.82
CA GLY A 176 -5.27 10.43 -17.91
C GLY A 176 -6.75 10.81 -17.99
N ASN A 177 -7.15 11.39 -19.12
CA ASN A 177 -8.43 12.10 -19.29
C ASN A 177 -9.68 11.24 -19.02
N ASP A 178 -9.61 9.93 -19.29
CA ASP A 178 -10.73 9.01 -19.03
C ASP A 178 -11.08 8.93 -17.53
N TYR A 179 -10.11 9.27 -16.66
CA TYR A 179 -10.24 9.33 -15.21
C TYR A 179 -10.04 10.75 -14.65
N ALA A 180 -9.98 11.78 -15.50
CA ALA A 180 -9.84 13.17 -15.02
C ALA A 180 -11.06 13.65 -14.23
N ILE A 181 -12.24 13.09 -14.50
CA ILE A 181 -13.46 13.32 -13.71
C ILE A 181 -13.26 12.85 -12.26
N TRP A 182 -12.48 11.79 -12.06
CA TRP A 182 -12.18 11.24 -10.74
C TRP A 182 -11.22 12.12 -9.94
N ALA A 183 -10.24 12.74 -10.61
CA ALA A 183 -9.28 13.64 -9.97
C ALA A 183 -9.94 14.89 -9.36
N ASN A 184 -11.01 15.36 -9.99
CA ASN A 184 -11.74 16.57 -9.61
C ASN A 184 -12.97 16.29 -8.74
N TYR A 185 -13.22 15.03 -8.37
CA TYR A 185 -14.36 14.69 -7.52
C TYR A 185 -14.13 15.24 -6.11
N PRO A 186 -15.05 16.03 -5.54
CA PRO A 186 -14.90 16.58 -4.19
C PRO A 186 -14.89 15.45 -3.15
N ALA A 187 -14.21 15.66 -2.01
CA ALA A 187 -14.18 14.66 -0.94
C ALA A 187 -15.56 14.48 -0.27
N ASP A 188 -16.43 15.50 -0.36
CA ASP A 188 -17.78 15.49 0.18
C ASP A 188 -18.81 15.79 -0.93
N PRO A 189 -19.79 14.90 -1.18
CA PRO A 189 -20.86 15.14 -2.15
C PRO A 189 -21.96 16.12 -1.67
N ILE A 190 -21.83 16.71 -0.47
CA ILE A 190 -22.85 17.58 0.15
C ILE A 190 -22.58 19.08 -0.09
N LEU A 191 -21.46 19.44 -0.69
CA LEU A 191 -21.16 20.83 -1.07
C LEU A 191 -21.58 21.09 -2.53
N ASN A 192 -22.89 21.19 -2.77
CA ASN A 192 -23.48 21.88 -3.92
C ASN A 192 -24.54 22.85 -3.43
#